data_AF-A0A6L9IGV5-F1
#
_entry.id   AF-A0A6L9IGV5-F1
#
_cell.length_a   1.000
_cell.length_b   1.000
_cell.length_c   1.000
_cell.angle_alpha   90.00
_cell.angle_beta   90.00
_cell.angle_gamma   90.00
#
_symmetry.space_group_name_H-M   'P 1'
#
loop_
_entity.id
_entity.type
_entity.pdbx_description
1 polymer ?
#
loop_
_entity_poly.entity_id
_entity_poly.type
_entity_poly.pdbx_seq_one_letter_code
_entity_poly.pdbx_strand_id
1 'polypeptide(L)'
;MDENEPLRPEEPDWLEEFQDLANKALGEGPSCEQIHPIVERWYEERLKHDPPASRPSVLQALSCLTTEILNDAPEAVVEAALQHVSEDALAGWIESVLMIGRAFEIGLRSGELDDL
;
A
#
# COMPACT_ATOMS: atom_id res chain seq x y z
N MET A 1 -32.52 18.91 1.94
CA MET A 1 -31.31 19.66 2.31
C MET A 1 -30.88 19.09 3.63
N ASP A 2 -29.88 18.22 3.63
CA ASP A 2 -29.27 17.68 4.84
C ASP A 2 -27.95 18.44 5.00
N GLU A 3 -27.92 19.39 5.94
CA GLU A 3 -26.86 20.40 6.10
C GLU A 3 -25.79 19.96 7.12
N ASN A 4 -25.28 18.73 7.03
CA ASN A 4 -24.23 18.31 7.98
C ASN A 4 -23.29 17.19 7.48
N GLU A 5 -22.88 17.26 6.22
CA GLU A 5 -21.69 16.51 5.78
C GLU A 5 -20.46 17.41 5.98
N PRO A 6 -19.46 17.02 6.78
CA PRO A 6 -18.24 17.80 6.90
C PRO A 6 -17.61 17.94 5.51
N LEU A 7 -17.29 19.18 5.12
CA LEU A 7 -16.57 19.48 3.88
C LEU A 7 -15.31 18.61 3.86
N ARG A 8 -15.34 17.55 3.04
CA ARG A 8 -14.15 16.77 2.74
C ARG A 8 -13.13 17.76 2.15
N PRO A 9 -11.86 17.74 2.58
CA PRO A 9 -10.81 18.51 1.91
C PRO A 9 -10.94 18.27 0.41
N GLU A 10 -10.92 19.34 -0.40
CA GLU A 10 -10.91 19.20 -1.86
C GLU A 10 -9.77 18.23 -2.20
N GLU A 11 -10.13 17.07 -2.73
CA GLU A 11 -9.17 16.05 -3.09
C GLU A 11 -8.24 16.64 -4.16
N PRO A 12 -6.91 16.47 -4.04
CA PRO A 12 -5.99 17.04 -5.02
C PRO A 12 -6.24 16.48 -6.42
N ASP A 13 -6.16 17.31 -7.46
CA ASP A 13 -6.39 16.92 -8.86
C ASP A 13 -5.58 15.68 -9.31
N TRP A 14 -4.38 15.48 -8.77
CA TRP A 14 -3.54 14.31 -9.08
C TRP A 14 -4.12 12.98 -8.57
N LEU A 15 -4.97 13.03 -7.53
CA LEU A 15 -5.62 11.85 -6.97
C LEU A 15 -6.71 11.34 -7.93
N GLU A 16 -7.41 12.26 -8.60
CA GLU A 16 -8.38 11.94 -9.65
C GLU A 16 -7.66 11.32 -10.86
N GLU A 17 -6.53 11.90 -11.29
CA GLU A 17 -5.71 11.32 -12.37
C GLU A 17 -5.19 9.92 -12.02
N PHE A 18 -4.79 9.69 -10.77
CA PHE A 18 -4.33 8.38 -10.32
C PHE A 18 -5.47 7.35 -10.24
N GLN A 19 -6.65 7.77 -9.76
CA GLN A 19 -7.85 6.95 -9.76
C GLN A 19 -8.27 6.59 -11.18
N ASP A 20 -8.24 7.53 -12.12
CA ASP A 20 -8.55 7.27 -13.53
C ASP A 20 -7.56 6.30 -14.17
N LEU A 21 -6.27 6.43 -13.88
CA LEU A 21 -5.25 5.48 -14.33
C LEU A 21 -5.48 4.08 -13.75
N ALA A 22 -5.81 4.00 -12.46
CA ALA A 22 -6.11 2.74 -11.79
C ALA A 22 -7.39 2.09 -12.33
N ASN A 23 -8.47 2.86 -12.47
CA ASN A 23 -9.75 2.40 -13.02
C ASN A 23 -9.62 1.95 -14.48
N LYS A 24 -8.80 2.64 -15.28
CA LYS A 24 -8.51 2.24 -16.65
C LYS A 24 -7.73 0.93 -16.73
N ALA A 25 -6.85 0.67 -15.76
CA ALA A 25 -6.08 -0.56 -15.69
C ALA A 25 -6.86 -1.75 -15.10
N LEU A 26 -7.81 -1.47 -14.18
CA LEU A 26 -8.56 -2.49 -13.41
C LEU A 26 -9.99 -2.73 -13.95
N GLY A 27 -10.46 -1.96 -14.94
CA GLY A 27 -11.81 -2.06 -15.51
C GLY A 27 -12.91 -1.39 -14.67
N GLU A 28 -14.16 -1.42 -15.13
CA GLU A 28 -15.30 -0.80 -14.42
C GLU A 28 -15.81 -1.70 -13.27
N GLY A 29 -15.66 -1.21 -12.03
CA GLY A 29 -16.20 -1.80 -10.79
C GLY A 29 -15.64 -1.05 -9.57
N PRO A 30 -16.30 -1.09 -8.39
CA PRO A 30 -15.70 -0.50 -7.21
C PRO A 30 -14.40 -1.26 -6.89
N SER A 31 -13.28 -0.53 -6.82
CA SER A 31 -11.92 -1.08 -6.67
C SER A 31 -11.81 -2.13 -5.57
N CYS A 32 -12.56 -1.99 -4.47
CA CYS A 32 -12.60 -2.98 -3.39
C CYS A 32 -13.22 -4.33 -3.80
N GLU A 33 -14.30 -4.35 -4.60
CA GLU A 33 -14.95 -5.61 -5.03
C GLU A 33 -14.08 -6.39 -6.02
N GLN A 34 -13.25 -5.69 -6.80
CA GLN A 34 -12.28 -6.30 -7.70
C GLN A 34 -11.04 -6.79 -6.93
N ILE A 35 -10.53 -6.01 -5.98
CA ILE A 35 -9.29 -6.31 -5.24
C ILE A 35 -9.49 -7.39 -4.17
N HIS A 36 -10.62 -7.43 -3.48
CA HIS A 36 -10.83 -8.34 -2.33
C HIS A 36 -10.62 -9.82 -2.66
N PRO A 37 -11.24 -10.40 -3.71
CA PRO A 37 -11.07 -11.83 -4.01
C PRO A 37 -9.63 -12.20 -4.41
N ILE A 38 -8.87 -11.25 -4.94
CA ILE A 38 -7.47 -11.44 -5.35
C ILE A 38 -6.57 -11.48 -4.12
N VAL A 39 -6.73 -10.50 -3.24
CA VAL A 39 -5.98 -10.41 -1.98
C VAL A 39 -6.29 -11.62 -1.10
N GLU A 40 -7.57 -12.03 -1.01
CA GLU A 40 -8.00 -13.21 -0.26
C GLU A 40 -7.32 -14.48 -0.78
N ARG A 41 -7.40 -14.76 -2.09
CA ARG A 41 -6.76 -15.93 -2.71
C ARG A 41 -5.25 -15.94 -2.50
N TRP A 42 -4.60 -14.80 -2.74
CA TRP A 42 -3.16 -14.66 -2.51
C TRP A 42 -2.80 -14.94 -1.05
N TYR A 43 -3.57 -14.39 -0.10
CA TYR A 43 -3.35 -14.57 1.34
C TYR A 43 -3.52 -16.04 1.75
N GLU A 44 -4.57 -16.70 1.28
CA GLU A 44 -4.81 -18.12 1.53
C GLU A 44 -3.67 -19.00 0.99
N GLU A 45 -3.21 -18.78 -0.25
CA GLU A 45 -2.08 -19.53 -0.82
C GLU A 45 -0.78 -19.34 -0.02
N ARG A 46 -0.53 -18.12 0.47
CA ARG A 46 0.68 -17.82 1.26
C ARG A 46 0.65 -18.45 2.65
N LEU A 47 -0.53 -18.65 3.24
CA LEU A 47 -0.68 -19.30 4.55
C LEU A 47 -0.60 -20.83 4.50
N LYS A 48 -0.63 -21.45 3.31
CA LYS A 48 -0.51 -22.92 3.17
C LYS A 48 0.87 -23.46 3.57
N HIS A 49 1.87 -22.60 3.65
CA HIS A 49 3.25 -22.97 3.90
C HIS A 49 3.80 -22.23 5.11
N ASP A 50 4.68 -22.89 5.85
CA ASP A 50 5.45 -22.21 6.89
C ASP A 50 6.27 -21.07 6.26
N PRO A 51 6.42 -19.94 6.96
CA PRO A 51 7.26 -18.86 6.48
C PRO A 51 8.69 -19.36 6.26
N PRO A 52 9.38 -18.88 5.20
CA PRO A 52 10.74 -19.31 4.91
C PRO A 52 11.68 -18.92 6.05
N ALA A 53 12.75 -19.70 6.25
CA ALA A 53 13.76 -19.43 7.27
C ALA A 53 14.42 -18.05 7.13
N SER A 54 14.39 -17.46 5.94
CA SER A 54 14.89 -16.10 5.65
C SER A 54 13.96 -14.98 6.12
N ARG A 55 12.73 -15.27 6.58
CA ARG A 55 11.75 -14.26 7.01
C ARG A 55 12.34 -13.23 7.99
N PRO A 56 13.09 -13.62 9.05
CA PRO A 56 13.67 -12.63 9.96
C PRO A 56 14.66 -11.69 9.27
N SER A 57 15.51 -12.22 8.38
CA SER A 57 16.45 -11.40 7.60
C SER A 57 15.74 -10.43 6.67
N VAL A 58 14.62 -10.85 6.06
CA VAL A 58 13.80 -9.99 5.19
C VAL A 58 13.15 -8.86 5.99
N LEU A 59 12.58 -9.16 7.17
CA LEU A 59 11.99 -8.14 8.05
C LEU A 59 13.04 -7.14 8.52
N GLN A 60 14.24 -7.61 8.86
CA GLN A 60 15.35 -6.73 9.22
C GLN A 60 15.75 -5.81 8.06
N ALA A 61 15.86 -6.35 6.84
CA ALA A 61 16.20 -5.55 5.66
C ALA A 61 15.12 -4.49 5.35
N LEU A 62 13.84 -4.83 5.52
CA LEU A 62 12.73 -3.89 5.35
C LEU A 62 12.78 -2.76 6.38
N SER A 63 13.13 -3.06 7.63
CA SER A 63 13.29 -2.06 8.68
C SER A 63 14.47 -1.12 8.41
N CYS A 64 15.60 -1.66 7.92
CA CYS A 64 16.72 -0.85 7.46
C CYS A 64 16.32 0.08 6.32
N LEU A 65 15.65 -0.45 5.29
CA LEU A 65 15.20 0.35 4.15
C LEU A 65 14.19 1.43 4.56
N THR A 66 13.28 1.12 5.48
CA THR A 66 12.32 2.10 6.02
C THR A 66 13.03 3.24 6.72
N THR A 67 14.07 2.93 7.50
CA THR A 67 14.90 3.94 8.15
C THR A 67 15.62 4.82 7.12
N GLU A 68 16.15 4.25 6.05
CA GLU A 68 16.77 5.01 4.94
C GLU A 68 15.75 5.94 4.27
N ILE A 69 14.53 5.44 3.97
CA ILE A 69 13.45 6.24 3.40
C ILE A 69 13.08 7.41 4.30
N LEU A 70 12.94 7.18 5.61
CA LEU A 70 12.62 8.25 6.57
C LEU A 70 13.72 9.31 6.64
N ASN A 71 14.99 8.89 6.59
CA ASN A 71 16.12 9.82 6.63
C ASN A 71 16.28 10.63 5.34
N ASP A 72 15.97 10.04 4.19
CA ASP A 72 16.11 10.67 2.87
C ASP A 72 14.84 11.44 2.45
N ALA A 73 13.72 11.25 3.15
CA ALA A 73 12.47 11.93 2.87
C ALA A 73 12.60 13.45 3.13
N PRO A 74 11.91 14.29 2.32
CA PRO A 74 11.87 15.73 2.60
C PRO A 74 11.30 16.00 4.00
N GLU A 75 12.00 16.82 4.78
CA GLU A 75 11.63 17.13 6.17
C GLU A 75 10.17 17.59 6.29
N ALA A 76 9.70 18.45 5.37
CA ALA A 76 8.31 18.91 5.35
C ALA A 76 7.27 17.78 5.24
N VAL A 77 7.60 16.68 4.55
CA VAL A 77 6.71 15.51 4.43
C VAL A 77 6.68 14.71 5.72
N VAL A 78 7.85 14.48 6.32
CA VAL A 78 7.98 13.76 7.59
C VAL A 78 7.29 14.54 8.71
N GLU A 79 7.54 15.84 8.84
CA GLU A 79 6.90 16.69 9.83
C GLU A 79 5.37 16.72 9.69
N ALA A 80 4.86 16.84 8.46
CA ALA A 80 3.43 16.81 8.22
C ALA A 80 2.80 15.48 8.64
N ALA A 81 3.47 14.34 8.36
CA ALA A 81 2.99 13.03 8.80
C ALA A 81 3.03 12.89 10.33
N LEU A 82 4.11 13.34 10.97
CA LEU A 82 4.29 13.26 12.43
C LEU A 82 3.32 14.13 13.24
N GLN A 83 2.60 15.06 12.60
CA GLN A 83 1.48 15.77 13.24
C GLN A 83 0.28 14.86 13.54
N HIS A 84 0.16 13.73 12.85
CA HIS A 84 -0.99 12.84 12.93
C HIS A 84 -0.65 11.46 13.51
N VAL A 85 0.58 11.00 13.33
CA VAL A 85 1.03 9.67 13.77
C VAL A 85 2.38 9.76 14.48
N SER A 86 2.71 8.78 15.31
CA SER A 86 4.06 8.67 15.87
C SER A 86 5.05 8.23 14.78
N GLU A 87 6.34 8.47 15.03
CA GLU A 87 7.43 8.00 14.16
C GLU A 87 7.40 6.47 13.98
N ASP A 88 7.20 5.73 15.07
CA ASP A 88 7.04 4.27 15.01
C ASP A 88 5.85 3.83 14.16
N ALA A 89 4.72 4.56 14.23
CA ALA A 89 3.54 4.24 13.45
C ALA A 89 3.75 4.57 11.95
N LEU A 90 4.45 5.67 11.65
CA LEU A 90 4.83 6.04 10.30
C LEU A 90 5.79 5.01 9.70
N ALA A 91 6.81 4.59 10.45
CA ALA A 91 7.73 3.54 10.04
C ALA A 91 7.00 2.22 9.76
N GLY A 92 6.11 1.79 10.66
CA GLY A 92 5.31 0.58 10.45
C GLY A 92 4.38 0.66 9.24
N TRP A 93 3.85 1.86 8.93
CA TRP A 93 3.07 2.09 7.71
C TRP A 93 3.93 1.96 6.45
N ILE A 94 5.12 2.57 6.42
CA ILE A 94 6.08 2.46 5.30
C ILE A 94 6.47 0.99 5.08
N GLU A 95 6.80 0.25 6.15
CA GLU A 95 7.08 -1.19 6.06
C GLU A 95 5.92 -1.96 5.42
N SER A 96 4.69 -1.63 5.81
CA SER A 96 3.48 -2.26 5.25
C SER A 96 3.32 -1.97 3.77
N VAL A 97 3.53 -0.72 3.35
CA VAL A 97 3.47 -0.32 1.93
C VAL A 97 4.55 -1.05 1.11
N LEU A 98 5.78 -1.14 1.62
CA LEU A 98 6.87 -1.85 0.96
C LEU A 98 6.56 -3.35 0.80
N MET A 99 6.01 -3.99 1.83
CA MET A 99 5.61 -5.40 1.78
C MET A 99 4.51 -5.64 0.74
N ILE A 100 3.47 -4.80 0.73
CA ILE A 100 2.38 -4.87 -0.23
C ILE A 100 2.91 -4.65 -1.65
N GLY A 101 3.68 -3.58 -1.88
CA GLY A 101 4.26 -3.28 -3.19
C GLY A 101 5.12 -4.41 -3.74
N ARG A 102 5.93 -5.05 -2.89
CA ARG A 102 6.73 -6.21 -3.28
C ARG A 102 5.87 -7.43 -3.61
N ALA A 103 4.79 -7.67 -2.88
CA ALA A 103 3.85 -8.74 -3.19
C ALA A 103 3.17 -8.54 -4.57
N PHE A 104 2.74 -7.31 -4.85
CA PHE A 104 2.17 -6.93 -6.15
C PHE A 104 3.19 -7.07 -7.29
N GLU A 105 4.43 -6.59 -7.10
CA GLU A 105 5.50 -6.73 -8.11
C GLU A 105 5.75 -8.20 -8.46
N ILE A 106 5.76 -9.09 -7.46
CA ILE A 106 5.92 -10.53 -7.67
C ILE A 106 4.72 -11.09 -8.45
N GLY A 107 3.49 -10.75 -8.05
CA GLY A 107 2.28 -11.20 -8.72
C GLY A 107 2.19 -10.76 -10.19
N LEU A 108 2.59 -9.51 -10.49
CA LEU A 108 2.69 -9.00 -11.87
C LEU A 108 3.76 -9.76 -12.67
N ARG A 109 4.91 -10.06 -12.06
CA ARG A 109 6.00 -10.78 -12.74
C ARG A 109 5.70 -12.26 -12.99
N SER A 110 4.91 -12.90 -12.14
CA SER A 110 4.54 -14.32 -12.31
C SER A 110 3.32 -14.50 -13.23
N GLY A 111 2.70 -13.40 -13.68
CA GLY A 111 1.46 -13.43 -14.45
C GLY A 111 0.24 -13.82 -13.63
N GLU A 112 0.37 -13.91 -12.29
CA GLU A 112 -0.76 -14.17 -11.38
C GLU A 112 -1.81 -13.05 -11.41
N LEU A 113 -1.42 -11.88 -11.92
CA LEU A 113 -2.25 -10.69 -12.07
C LEU A 113 -2.52 -10.35 -13.56
N ASP A 114 -2.17 -11.22 -14.51
CA ASP A 114 -2.36 -10.95 -15.95
C ASP A 114 -3.83 -11.11 -16.41
N ASP A 115 -4.63 -11.84 -15.63
CA ASP A 115 -6.07 -12.05 -15.88
C ASP A 115 -6.94 -10.94 -15.24
N LEU A 116 -6.31 -9.86 -14.76
CA LEU A 116 -6.98 -8.65 -14.28
C LEU A 116 -7.47 -7.77 -15.42
#